data_AF-A0A830CYR9-F1
#
_entry.id   AF-A0A830CYR9-F1
#
_cell.length_a   1.000
_cell.length_b   1.000
_cell.length_c   1.000
_cell.angle_alpha   90.00
_cell.angle_beta   90.00
_cell.angle_gamma   90.00
#
_symmetry.space_group_name_H-M   'P 1'
#
loop_
_entity.id
_entity.type
_entity.pdbx_description
1 polymer ?
#
loop_
_entity_poly.entity_id
_entity_poly.type
_entity_poly.pdbx_seq_one_letter_code
_entity_poly.pdbx_strand_id
1 'polypeptide(L)'
;MEGIVVRRVIPSDNSCLFNAVGYVMDHEKNKASELRQVIAATVASDPDKYSEAFLGKTNEEYCAWIFNPEKWGGAIELAILADYYGCEIAAYDIQTTRCDFYGQEKNFEERVMLMYDGLHYDALAIWLSSVNLYLYRYVRVQCVNCVIVYVLSYL
;
A
#
# COMPACT_ATOMS: atom_id res chain seq x y z
N MET A 1 16.63 2.69 19.98
CA MET A 1 16.86 2.51 18.54
C MET A 1 16.25 3.73 17.86
N GLU A 2 17.05 4.54 17.18
CA GLU A 2 16.51 5.69 16.45
C GLU A 2 16.25 5.25 15.00
N GLY A 3 15.00 5.39 14.58
CA GLY A 3 14.58 5.15 13.20
C GLY A 3 14.16 6.48 12.57
N ILE A 4 14.53 6.70 11.32
CA ILE A 4 14.01 7.81 10.52
C ILE A 4 13.10 7.25 9.43
N VAL A 5 11.99 7.95 9.17
CA VAL A 5 11.14 7.64 8.03
C VAL A 5 11.70 8.36 6.80
N VAL A 6 11.87 7.63 5.71
CA VAL A 6 12.39 8.15 4.44
C VAL A 6 11.38 7.96 3.33
N ARG A 7 11.20 9.02 2.53
CA ARG A 7 10.41 8.98 1.30
C ARG A 7 11.15 8.19 0.22
N ARG A 8 10.43 7.32 -0.48
CA ARG A 8 10.88 6.58 -1.66
C ARG A 8 10.05 7.04 -2.84
N VAL A 9 10.69 7.82 -3.71
CA VAL A 9 10.03 8.45 -4.85
C VAL A 9 9.58 7.41 -5.87
N ILE A 10 8.31 7.47 -6.25
CA ILE A 10 7.65 6.65 -7.26
C ILE A 10 7.45 7.49 -8.54
N PRO A 11 7.60 6.89 -9.74
CA PRO A 11 7.33 7.60 -10.98
C PRO A 11 5.89 8.11 -11.07
N SER A 12 5.70 9.33 -11.63
CA SER A 12 4.37 9.92 -11.84
C SER A 12 3.79 9.47 -13.19
N ASP A 13 3.28 8.23 -13.23
CA ASP A 13 2.84 7.54 -14.46
C ASP A 13 1.35 7.15 -14.42
N ASN A 14 0.52 7.92 -13.70
CA ASN A 14 -0.90 7.62 -13.41
C ASN A 14 -1.13 6.30 -12.63
N SER A 15 -0.06 5.56 -12.32
CA SER A 15 -0.10 4.29 -11.62
C SER A 15 0.70 4.34 -10.30
N CYS A 16 1.04 5.55 -9.84
CA CYS A 16 1.83 5.78 -8.63
C CYS A 16 1.29 5.05 -7.39
N LEU A 17 -0.04 5.02 -7.18
CA LEU A 17 -0.63 4.26 -6.06
C LEU A 17 -0.25 2.79 -6.10
N PHE A 18 -0.45 2.13 -7.25
CA PHE A 18 -0.18 0.71 -7.39
C PHE A 18 1.32 0.42 -7.31
N ASN A 19 2.16 1.26 -7.89
CA ASN A 19 3.61 1.12 -7.85
C ASN A 19 4.16 1.40 -6.44
N ALA A 20 3.56 2.33 -5.69
CA ALA A 20 3.91 2.59 -4.30
C ALA A 20 3.53 1.40 -3.41
N VAL A 21 2.33 0.84 -3.57
CA VAL A 21 1.91 -0.39 -2.89
C VAL A 21 2.82 -1.56 -3.23
N GLY A 22 3.08 -1.80 -4.51
CA GLY A 22 4.01 -2.85 -4.95
C GLY A 22 5.42 -2.67 -4.39
N TYR A 23 5.88 -1.44 -4.21
CA TYR A 23 7.19 -1.18 -3.61
C TYR A 23 7.20 -1.51 -2.11
N VAL A 24 6.16 -1.15 -1.37
CA VAL A 24 6.12 -1.41 0.08
C VAL A 24 5.77 -2.86 0.44
N MET A 25 5.04 -3.57 -0.42
CA MET A 25 4.67 -4.96 -0.21
C MET A 25 5.68 -5.94 -0.82
N ASP A 26 6.04 -5.73 -2.10
CA ASP A 26 6.81 -6.71 -2.89
C ASP A 26 8.23 -6.23 -3.24
N HIS A 27 8.61 -5.01 -2.85
CA HIS A 27 9.84 -4.33 -3.28
C HIS A 27 9.94 -4.12 -4.80
N GLU A 28 8.80 -4.09 -5.50
CA GLU A 28 8.71 -3.92 -6.95
C GLU A 28 8.07 -2.60 -7.35
N LYS A 29 8.71 -1.85 -8.26
CA LYS A 29 8.22 -0.54 -8.70
C LYS A 29 7.27 -0.57 -9.90
N ASN A 30 7.01 -1.74 -10.48
CA ASN A 30 6.25 -1.90 -11.71
C ASN A 30 5.12 -2.94 -11.55
N LYS A 31 4.37 -2.86 -10.45
CA LYS A 31 3.29 -3.82 -10.11
C LYS A 31 1.90 -3.38 -10.57
N ALA A 32 1.78 -2.20 -11.18
CA ALA A 32 0.49 -1.62 -11.52
C ALA A 32 -0.46 -2.53 -12.31
N SER A 33 0.02 -3.21 -13.34
CA SER A 33 -0.84 -4.08 -14.17
C SER A 33 -1.39 -5.27 -13.38
N GLU A 34 -0.57 -5.89 -12.54
CA GLU A 34 -0.95 -7.04 -11.72
C GLU A 34 -1.95 -6.62 -10.64
N LEU A 35 -1.69 -5.52 -9.94
CA LEU A 35 -2.58 -5.05 -8.87
C LEU A 35 -3.94 -4.63 -9.42
N ARG A 36 -4.00 -4.02 -10.60
CA ARG A 36 -5.27 -3.72 -11.28
C ARG A 36 -6.06 -4.99 -11.60
N GLN A 37 -5.39 -6.10 -11.97
CA GLN A 37 -6.05 -7.40 -12.17
C GLN A 37 -6.64 -7.93 -10.87
N VAL A 38 -5.88 -7.86 -9.76
CA VAL A 38 -6.36 -8.27 -8.43
C VAL A 38 -7.61 -7.47 -8.03
N ILE A 39 -7.59 -6.16 -8.24
CA ILE A 39 -8.72 -5.28 -7.91
C ILE A 39 -9.94 -5.62 -8.77
N ALA A 40 -9.78 -5.73 -10.09
CA ALA A 40 -10.89 -6.09 -10.98
C ALA A 40 -11.49 -7.46 -10.62
N ALA A 41 -10.64 -8.46 -10.33
CA ALA A 41 -11.10 -9.78 -9.91
C ALA A 41 -11.87 -9.73 -8.58
N THR A 42 -11.38 -8.94 -7.61
CA THR A 42 -12.04 -8.76 -6.31
C THR A 42 -13.40 -8.09 -6.47
N VAL A 43 -13.46 -6.99 -7.21
CA VAL A 43 -14.70 -6.26 -7.51
C VAL A 43 -15.73 -7.15 -8.21
N ALA A 44 -15.31 -7.94 -9.21
CA ALA A 44 -16.19 -8.84 -9.95
C ALA A 44 -16.69 -10.03 -9.11
N SER A 45 -15.95 -10.43 -8.07
CA SER A 45 -16.30 -11.58 -7.23
C SER A 45 -17.39 -11.31 -6.20
N ASP A 46 -17.64 -10.04 -5.87
CA ASP A 46 -18.66 -9.64 -4.89
C ASP A 46 -19.44 -8.39 -5.37
N PRO A 47 -20.33 -8.54 -6.38
CA PRO A 47 -21.10 -7.42 -6.91
C PRO A 47 -22.09 -6.81 -5.93
N ASP A 48 -22.49 -7.55 -4.88
CA ASP A 48 -23.39 -7.06 -3.85
C ASP A 48 -22.68 -6.01 -2.97
N LYS A 49 -21.44 -6.31 -2.54
CA LYS A 49 -20.58 -5.34 -1.84
C LYS A 49 -20.14 -4.22 -2.77
N TYR A 50 -19.60 -4.56 -3.94
CA TYR A 50 -19.11 -3.62 -4.93
C TYR A 50 -20.22 -3.23 -5.91
N SER A 51 -21.29 -2.69 -5.35
CA SER A 51 -22.47 -2.23 -6.08
C SER A 51 -22.24 -0.87 -6.75
N GLU A 52 -23.14 -0.49 -7.65
CA GLU A 52 -23.07 0.82 -8.32
C GLU A 52 -23.09 2.00 -7.35
N ALA A 53 -23.82 1.88 -6.24
CA ALA A 53 -23.84 2.90 -5.18
C ALA A 53 -22.48 3.05 -4.48
N PHE A 54 -21.71 1.96 -4.35
CA PHE A 54 -20.40 1.96 -3.72
C PHE A 54 -19.30 2.46 -4.67
N LEU A 55 -19.35 2.01 -5.93
CA LEU A 55 -18.34 2.31 -6.96
C LEU A 55 -18.59 3.63 -7.71
N GLY A 56 -19.82 4.13 -7.68
CA GLY A 56 -20.30 5.25 -8.49
C GLY A 56 -20.38 4.97 -10.00
N LYS A 57 -20.36 3.68 -10.38
CA LYS A 57 -20.45 3.11 -11.76
C LYS A 57 -20.92 1.67 -11.63
N THR A 58 -21.41 1.05 -12.71
CA THR A 58 -21.71 -0.38 -12.65
C THR A 58 -20.46 -1.21 -12.37
N ASN A 59 -20.62 -2.40 -11.80
CA ASN A 59 -19.51 -3.27 -11.45
C ASN A 59 -18.64 -3.61 -12.67
N GLU A 60 -19.29 -3.92 -13.80
CA GLU A 60 -18.64 -4.22 -15.07
C GLU A 60 -17.87 -3.01 -15.62
N GLU A 61 -18.48 -1.83 -15.56
CA GLU A 61 -17.83 -0.58 -15.99
C GLU A 61 -16.62 -0.26 -15.12
N TYR A 62 -16.70 -0.51 -13.80
CA TYR A 62 -15.58 -0.31 -12.90
C TYR A 62 -14.42 -1.26 -13.20
N CYS A 63 -14.72 -2.54 -13.44
CA CYS A 63 -13.71 -3.52 -13.83
C CYS A 63 -12.99 -3.11 -15.12
N ALA A 64 -13.73 -2.63 -16.14
CA ALA A 64 -13.11 -2.10 -17.36
C ALA A 64 -12.31 -0.82 -17.11
N TRP A 65 -12.81 0.06 -16.23
CA TRP A 65 -12.18 1.33 -15.88
C TRP A 65 -10.84 1.14 -15.17
N ILE A 66 -10.76 0.22 -14.20
CA ILE A 66 -9.55 0.02 -13.39
C ILE A 66 -8.40 -0.57 -14.22
N PHE A 67 -8.68 -1.27 -15.33
CA PHE A 67 -7.66 -1.75 -16.25
C PHE A 67 -6.96 -0.65 -17.04
N ASN A 68 -7.58 0.52 -17.19
CA ASN A 68 -6.98 1.60 -17.96
C ASN A 68 -5.80 2.22 -17.15
N PRO A 69 -4.56 2.19 -17.68
CA PRO A 69 -3.37 2.68 -16.98
C PRO A 69 -3.39 4.19 -16.69
N GLU A 70 -4.23 4.96 -17.39
CA GLU A 70 -4.41 6.39 -17.15
C GLU A 70 -5.33 6.70 -15.96
N LYS A 71 -6.04 5.69 -15.44
CA LYS A 71 -6.96 5.87 -14.30
C LYS A 71 -6.24 5.69 -12.98
N TRP A 72 -6.46 6.64 -12.09
CA TRP A 72 -5.84 6.64 -10.76
C TRP A 72 -6.64 5.78 -9.81
N GLY A 73 -5.95 5.01 -8.96
CA GLY A 73 -6.59 4.39 -7.82
C GLY A 73 -6.84 5.40 -6.69
N GLY A 74 -7.54 4.95 -5.66
CA GLY A 74 -7.72 5.68 -4.42
C GLY A 74 -8.09 4.76 -3.27
N ALA A 75 -9.04 5.21 -2.44
CA ALA A 75 -9.42 4.54 -1.21
C ALA A 75 -9.97 3.11 -1.43
N ILE A 76 -10.75 2.89 -2.49
CA ILE A 76 -11.32 1.58 -2.82
C ILE A 76 -10.19 0.58 -3.12
N GLU A 77 -9.24 0.99 -3.97
CA GLU A 77 -8.07 0.18 -4.32
C GLU A 77 -7.22 -0.15 -3.09
N LEU A 78 -6.93 0.84 -2.24
CA LEU A 78 -6.14 0.62 -1.03
C LEU A 78 -6.82 -0.34 -0.04
N ALA A 79 -8.13 -0.24 0.12
CA ALA A 79 -8.90 -1.16 0.97
C ALA A 79 -8.83 -2.61 0.45
N ILE A 80 -9.03 -2.80 -0.86
CA ILE A 80 -8.93 -4.12 -1.49
C ILE A 80 -7.51 -4.69 -1.36
N LEU A 81 -6.50 -3.86 -1.62
CA LEU A 81 -5.10 -4.30 -1.57
C LEU A 81 -4.64 -4.62 -0.15
N ALA A 82 -5.09 -3.88 0.86
CA ALA A 82 -4.81 -4.20 2.26
C ALA A 82 -5.36 -5.60 2.63
N ASP A 83 -6.60 -5.90 2.23
CA ASP A 83 -7.22 -7.21 2.43
C ASP A 83 -6.48 -8.31 1.63
N TYR A 84 -6.10 -8.04 0.37
CA TYR A 84 -5.39 -8.99 -0.48
C TYR A 84 -4.02 -9.39 0.06
N TYR A 85 -3.24 -8.41 0.54
CA TYR A 85 -1.92 -8.65 1.11
C TYR A 85 -1.97 -9.14 2.57
N GLY A 86 -3.12 -9.04 3.24
CA GLY A 86 -3.21 -9.31 4.67
C GLY A 86 -2.36 -8.35 5.51
N CYS A 87 -2.22 -7.11 5.05
CA CYS A 87 -1.32 -6.10 5.63
C CYS A 87 -2.02 -4.75 5.66
N GLU A 88 -1.97 -4.06 6.80
CA GLU A 88 -2.60 -2.75 6.91
C GLU A 88 -1.85 -1.71 6.09
N ILE A 89 -2.55 -0.78 5.46
CA ILE A 89 -1.94 0.32 4.71
C ILE A 89 -2.28 1.63 5.42
N ALA A 90 -1.26 2.36 5.88
CA ALA A 90 -1.40 3.72 6.39
C ALA A 90 -1.04 4.73 5.30
N ALA A 91 -2.02 5.48 4.80
CA ALA A 91 -1.82 6.54 3.83
C ALA A 91 -1.81 7.91 4.52
N TYR A 92 -0.67 8.59 4.50
CA TYR A 92 -0.49 9.91 5.10
C TYR A 92 -0.75 11.00 4.05
N ASP A 93 -1.84 11.74 4.20
CA ASP A 93 -2.13 12.93 3.41
C ASP A 93 -1.38 14.12 3.99
N ILE A 94 -0.35 14.58 3.29
CA ILE A 94 0.50 15.69 3.78
C ILE A 94 -0.14 17.06 3.61
N GLN A 95 -1.19 17.19 2.79
CA GLN A 95 -1.92 18.45 2.68
C GLN A 95 -2.82 18.66 3.89
N THR A 96 -3.49 17.59 4.34
CA THR A 96 -4.48 17.67 5.43
C THR A 96 -3.94 17.20 6.77
N THR A 97 -2.73 16.65 6.81
CA THR A 97 -2.11 15.99 7.98
C THR A 97 -2.90 14.79 8.51
N ARG A 98 -3.86 14.28 7.71
CA ARG A 98 -4.66 13.10 8.04
C ARG A 98 -3.87 11.83 7.74
N CYS A 99 -4.13 10.79 8.52
CA CYS A 99 -3.68 9.43 8.22
C CYS A 99 -4.91 8.54 8.09
N ASP A 100 -5.08 7.95 6.92
CA ASP A 100 -6.14 6.99 6.63
C ASP A 100 -5.56 5.57 6.71
N PHE A 101 -6.20 4.70 7.49
CA PHE A 101 -5.78 3.31 7.64
C PHE A 101 -6.74 2.39 6.90
N TYR A 102 -6.19 1.50 6.08
CA TYR A 102 -6.93 0.52 5.28
C TYR A 102 -6.61 -0.88 5.79
N GLY A 103 -7.63 -1.70 6.04
CA GLY A 103 -7.48 -2.99 6.73
C GLY A 103 -7.61 -2.90 8.25
N GLN A 104 -8.18 -1.80 8.76
CA GLN A 104 -8.51 -1.65 10.19
C GLN A 104 -9.39 -2.81 10.66
N GLU A 105 -9.26 -3.18 11.93
CA GLU A 105 -10.06 -4.24 12.60
C GLU A 105 -9.82 -5.67 12.09
N LYS A 106 -8.91 -5.87 11.13
CA LYS A 106 -8.50 -7.20 10.63
C LYS A 106 -7.40 -7.85 11.47
N ASN A 107 -6.84 -7.13 12.46
CA ASN A 107 -5.73 -7.57 13.30
C ASN A 107 -4.51 -8.05 12.48
N PHE A 108 -4.19 -7.36 11.39
CA PHE A 108 -2.97 -7.64 10.64
C PHE A 108 -1.73 -7.36 11.51
N GLU A 109 -0.73 -8.23 11.39
CA GLU A 109 0.53 -8.12 12.16
C GLU A 109 1.46 -7.07 11.58
N GLU A 110 1.26 -6.69 10.32
CA GLU A 110 2.11 -5.77 9.57
C GLU A 110 1.31 -4.58 9.05
N ARG A 111 2.01 -3.45 8.90
CA ARG A 111 1.50 -2.17 8.41
C ARG A 111 2.50 -1.43 7.53
N VAL A 112 2.21 -1.29 6.25
CA VAL A 112 3.01 -0.44 5.36
C VAL A 112 2.54 1.00 5.37
N MET A 113 3.39 1.91 4.87
CA MET A 113 3.13 3.34 4.89
C MET A 113 3.29 3.95 3.50
N LEU A 114 2.32 4.79 3.13
CA LEU A 114 2.33 5.59 1.91
C LEU A 114 2.23 7.06 2.26
N MET A 115 2.78 7.91 1.40
CA MET A 115 2.63 9.36 1.46
C MET A 115 1.79 9.82 0.28
N TYR A 116 0.79 10.66 0.53
CA TYR A 116 -0.10 11.23 -0.46
C TYR A 116 -0.03 12.76 -0.41
N ASP A 117 0.23 13.40 -1.54
CA ASP A 117 0.36 14.86 -1.64
C ASP A 117 -0.85 15.57 -2.26
N GLY A 118 -2.00 14.90 -2.35
CA GLY A 118 -3.20 15.41 -3.02
C GLY A 118 -3.28 15.07 -4.51
N LEU A 119 -2.20 14.54 -5.09
CA LEU A 119 -2.13 14.13 -6.50
C LEU A 119 -1.39 12.80 -6.70
N HIS A 120 -0.36 12.56 -5.90
CA HIS A 120 0.63 11.51 -6.11
C HIS A 120 0.86 10.70 -4.84
N TYR A 121 1.14 9.41 -5.02
CA TYR A 121 1.51 8.48 -3.95
C TYR A 121 2.98 8.09 -4.04
N ASP A 122 3.67 8.20 -2.91
CA ASP A 122 5.01 7.66 -2.70
C ASP A 122 5.04 6.62 -1.60
N ALA A 123 6.05 5.76 -1.64
CA ALA A 123 6.32 4.81 -0.58
C ALA A 123 7.09 5.46 0.57
N LEU A 124 6.82 5.03 1.80
CA LEU A 124 7.60 5.38 2.98
C LEU A 124 8.33 4.14 3.50
N ALA A 125 9.58 4.31 3.92
CA ALA A 125 10.39 3.25 4.51
C ALA A 125 11.02 3.71 5.83
N ILE A 126 11.29 2.78 6.74
CA ILE A 126 12.02 3.06 7.97
C ILE A 126 13.50 2.72 7.76
N TRP A 127 14.38 3.69 8.04
CA TRP A 127 15.81 3.46 8.11
C TRP A 127 16.24 3.46 9.58
N LEU A 128 16.79 2.32 10.03
CA LEU A 128 17.31 2.15 11.39
C LEU A 128 18.80 2.49 11.38
N SER A 129 19.18 3.50 12.17
CA SER A 129 20.61 3.78 12.38
C SER A 129 21.21 2.65 13.22
N SER A 130 22.25 2.01 12.68
CA SER A 130 22.85 0.82 13.29
C SER A 130 23.63 1.19 14.55
N VAL A 131 23.26 0.63 15.70
CA VAL A 131 24.21 0.35 16.78
C VAL A 131 24.20 -1.17 17.00
N ASN A 132 25.26 -1.84 16.52
CA ASN A 132 25.60 -3.27 16.68
C ASN A 132 24.67 -4.36 16.07
N LEU A 133 24.96 -4.73 14.82
CA LEU A 133 24.39 -5.88 14.08
C LEU A 133 24.91 -7.27 14.52
N TYR A 134 25.62 -7.40 15.64
CA TYR A 134 26.31 -8.65 16.02
C TYR A 134 25.60 -9.57 17.01
N LEU A 135 24.38 -9.27 17.48
CA LEU A 135 23.73 -10.05 18.56
C LEU A 135 22.37 -10.67 18.27
N TYR A 136 21.78 -10.53 17.07
CA TYR A 136 20.46 -11.12 16.81
C TYR A 136 20.47 -12.05 15.60
N ARG A 137 20.71 -13.33 15.91
CA ARG A 137 20.44 -14.48 15.06
C ARG A 137 18.95 -14.79 15.22
N TYR A 138 18.14 -14.66 14.16
CA TYR A 138 16.66 -14.76 14.08
C TYR A 138 15.82 -13.46 13.98
N VAL A 139 16.30 -12.45 13.28
CA VAL A 139 15.39 -11.55 12.54
C VAL A 139 15.83 -11.63 11.09
N ARG A 140 14.90 -11.93 10.17
CA ARG A 140 15.19 -12.09 8.75
C ARG A 140 15.52 -10.72 8.16
N VAL A 141 16.72 -10.24 8.46
CA VAL A 141 17.34 -9.07 7.85
C VAL A 141 17.74 -9.48 6.44
N GLN A 142 16.81 -9.37 5.50
CA GLN A 142 17.16 -9.35 4.10
C GLN A 142 17.44 -7.89 3.73
N CYS A 143 18.65 -7.45 4.11
CA CYS A 143 19.16 -6.15 3.77
C CYS A 143 19.56 -6.13 2.29
N VAL A 144 18.60 -5.87 1.41
CA VAL A 144 18.81 -5.15 0.14
C VAL A 144 17.50 -4.44 -0.20
N ASN A 145 17.46 -3.11 -0.10
CA ASN A 145 16.34 -2.23 -0.50
C ASN A 145 15.06 -2.20 0.36
N CYS A 146 15.24 -2.00 1.67
CA CYS A 146 14.53 -1.00 2.49
C CYS A 146 13.01 -0.83 2.30
N VAL A 147 12.22 -1.81 2.77
CA VAL A 147 10.94 -1.61 3.47
C VAL A 147 10.82 -2.77 4.49
N ILE A 148 10.90 -2.51 5.78
CA ILE A 148 10.48 -3.48 6.79
C ILE A 148 9.65 -2.71 7.81
N VAL A 149 8.44 -3.20 8.03
CA VAL A 149 7.55 -2.75 9.08
C VAL A 149 7.92 -3.51 10.35
N TYR A 150 8.08 -2.81 11.47
CA TYR A 150 8.08 -3.45 12.79
C TYR A 150 6.86 -2.94 13.56
N VAL A 151 6.04 -3.87 14.05
CA VAL A 151 5.19 -3.61 15.21
C VAL A 151 6.07 -3.75 16.45
N LEU A 152 6.29 -2.65 17.17
CA LEU A 152 6.81 -2.71 18.54
C LEU A 152 5.67 -3.21 19.43
N SER A 153 5.51 -4.53 19.56
CA SER A 153 4.79 -5.11 20.67
C SER A 153 5.66 -4.99 21.91
N TYR A 154 5.36 -4.00 22.75
CA TYR A 154 5.88 -3.96 24.12
C TYR A 154 5.30 -5.18 24.87
N LEU A 155 6.19 -6.05 25.39
CA LEU A 155 5.91 -6.83 26.58
C LEU A 155 6.26 -5.99 27.81
#